data_AF-A0A940NPF7-F1
#
_entry.id   AF-A0A940NPF7-F1
#
_cell.length_a   1.000
_cell.length_b   1.000
_cell.length_c   1.000
_cell.angle_alpha   90.00
_cell.angle_beta   90.00
_cell.angle_gamma   90.00
#
_symmetry.space_group_name_H-M   'P 1'
#
loop_
_entity.id
_entity.type
_entity.pdbx_description
1 polymer ?
#
loop_
_entity_poly.entity_id
_entity_poly.type
_entity_poly.pdbx_seq_one_letter_code
_entity_poly.pdbx_strand_id
1 'polypeptide(L)' 'MNIIRETSEQLRSMIRAAMEKAIAEGALKEAPLPEFVVEIPADTTKGDFATNAAMVGARAFGMPPRKIAEAICERLALE' A
#
# COMPACT_ATOMS: atom_id res chain seq x y z
N MET A 1 -13.91 16.46 13.65
CA MET A 1 -12.78 16.25 12.73
C MET A 1 -11.91 15.15 13.34
N ASN A 2 -11.91 13.95 12.75
CA ASN A 2 -11.11 12.84 13.26
C ASN A 2 -9.88 12.72 12.36
N ILE A 3 -8.82 13.44 12.75
CA ILE A 3 -7.57 13.59 11.98
C ILE A 3 -6.99 12.22 11.60
N ILE A 4 -7.04 11.25 12.52
CA ILE A 4 -6.54 9.89 12.29
C ILE A 4 -7.27 9.23 11.11
N ARG A 5 -8.60 9.39 11.06
CA ARG A 5 -9.42 8.81 9.98
C ARG A 5 -9.09 9.45 8.63
N GLU A 6 -8.97 10.78 8.59
CA GLU A 6 -8.64 11.52 7.36
C GLU A 6 -7.25 11.12 6.85
N THR A 7 -6.26 11.03 7.73
CA THR A 7 -4.90 10.58 7.37
C THR A 7 -4.89 9.14 6.87
N SER A 8 -5.62 8.22 7.51
CA SER A 8 -5.74 6.83 7.03
C SER A 8 -6.38 6.75 5.63
N GLU A 9 -7.41 7.56 5.36
CA GLU A 9 -8.06 7.62 4.04
C GLU A 9 -7.10 8.19 2.98
N GLN A 10 -6.32 9.23 3.31
CA GLN A 10 -5.28 9.77 2.44
C GLN A 10 -4.18 8.73 2.14
N LEU A 11 -3.66 8.05 3.17
CA LEU A 11 -2.68 6.97 3.02
C LEU A 11 -3.22 5.87 2.11
N ARG A 12 -4.49 5.48 2.28
CA ARG A 12 -5.14 4.48 1.41
C ARG A 12 -5.17 4.94 -0.04
N SER A 13 -5.47 6.22 -0.30
CA SER A 13 -5.45 6.80 -1.65
C SER A 13 -4.05 6.78 -2.25
N MET A 14 -3.04 7.20 -1.50
CA MET A 14 -1.64 7.23 -1.96
C MET A 14 -1.09 5.83 -2.26
N ILE A 15 -1.37 4.85 -1.39
CA ILE A 15 -0.96 3.45 -1.61
C ILE A 15 -1.64 2.88 -2.87
N ARG A 16 -2.93 3.20 -3.09
CA ARG A 16 -3.64 2.80 -4.31
C ARG A 16 -2.99 3.40 -5.55
N ALA A 17 -2.73 4.71 -5.56
CA ALA A 17 -2.08 5.39 -6.68
C ALA A 17 -0.68 4.82 -6.96
N ALA A 18 0.09 4.51 -5.92
CA ALA A 18 1.40 3.88 -6.06
C ALA A 18 1.32 2.48 -6.69
N MET A 19 0.32 1.66 -6.31
CA MET A 19 0.08 0.36 -6.94
C MET A 19 -0.33 0.51 -8.42
N GLU A 20 -1.21 1.45 -8.75
CA GLU A 20 -1.63 1.73 -10.12
C GLU A 20 -0.44 2.14 -10.99
N LYS A 21 0.42 3.03 -10.48
CA LYS A 21 1.66 3.42 -11.13
C LYS A 21 2.62 2.24 -11.30
N ALA A 22 2.73 1.37 -10.31
CA ALA A 22 3.57 0.18 -10.39
C ALA A 22 3.08 -0.81 -11.46
N ILE A 23 1.76 -0.94 -11.64
CA ILE A 23 1.18 -1.74 -12.73
C ILE A 23 1.46 -1.07 -14.08
N ALA A 24 1.25 0.24 -14.20
CA ALA A 24 1.47 0.99 -15.45
C ALA A 24 2.93 0.94 -15.93
N GLU A 25 3.89 0.92 -15.01
CA GLU A 25 5.32 0.79 -15.30
C GLU A 25 5.79 -0.68 -15.48
N GLY A 26 4.89 -1.65 -15.30
CA GLY A 26 5.20 -3.09 -15.40
C GLY A 26 5.97 -3.67 -14.22
N ALA A 27 6.13 -2.92 -13.12
CA ALA A 27 6.75 -3.39 -11.88
C ALA A 27 5.84 -4.38 -11.11
N LEU A 28 4.53 -4.21 -11.19
CA LEU A 28 3.52 -5.17 -10.74
C LEU A 28 2.79 -5.75 -11.94
N LYS A 29 2.34 -7.00 -11.83
CA LYS A 29 1.50 -7.62 -12.86
C LYS A 29 0.15 -6.92 -12.94
N GLU A 30 -0.40 -6.84 -14.14
CA GLU A 30 -1.75 -6.34 -14.35
C GLU A 30 -2.76 -7.27 -13.66
N ALA A 31 -3.39 -6.76 -12.62
CA ALA A 31 -4.41 -7.45 -11.84
C ALA A 31 -5.33 -6.44 -11.14
N PRO A 32 -6.57 -6.81 -10.80
CA PRO A 32 -7.43 -5.98 -9.96
C PRO A 32 -6.73 -5.68 -8.63
N LEU A 33 -6.77 -4.41 -8.20
CA LEU A 33 -6.19 -4.03 -6.93
C LEU A 33 -6.96 -4.72 -5.79
N PRO A 34 -6.26 -5.40 -4.88
CA PRO A 34 -6.90 -6.03 -3.72
C PRO A 34 -7.45 -4.97 -2.77
N GLU A 35 -8.48 -5.33 -2.01
CA GLU A 35 -8.87 -4.58 -0.81
C GLU A 35 -7.80 -4.74 0.26
N PHE A 36 -7.32 -3.62 0.81
CA PHE A 36 -6.32 -3.57 1.85
C PHE A 36 -6.72 -2.55 2.93
N VAL A 37 -6.11 -2.67 4.11
CA VAL A 37 -6.35 -1.81 5.26
C VAL A 37 -5.14 -0.92 5.55
N VAL A 38 -5.42 0.23 6.15
CA VAL A 38 -4.44 1.11 6.80
C VAL A 38 -4.85 1.24 8.25
N GLU A 39 -3.97 0.88 9.17
CA GLU A 39 -4.25 0.81 10.61
C GLU A 39 -3.05 1.28 11.43
N ILE A 40 -3.27 1.54 12.72
CA ILE A 40 -2.20 1.83 13.66
C ILE A 40 -1.55 0.49 14.04
N PRO A 41 -0.23 0.32 13.88
CA PRO A 41 0.41 -0.94 14.22
C PRO A 41 0.31 -1.21 15.72
N ALA A 42 0.18 -2.49 16.09
CA ALA A 42 0.18 -2.91 17.49
C ALA A 42 1.51 -2.57 18.20
N ASP A 43 2.60 -2.48 17.45
CA ASP A 43 3.91 -2.03 17.90
C ASP A 43 4.18 -0.64 17.31
N THR A 44 4.02 0.39 18.14
CA THR A 44 4.18 1.80 17.76
C THR A 44 5.63 2.18 17.45
N THR A 45 6.60 1.31 17.75
CA THR A 45 8.00 1.52 17.33
C THR A 45 8.20 1.31 15.83
N LYS A 46 7.24 0.69 15.14
CA LYS A 46 7.27 0.39 13.70
C LYS A 46 6.68 1.49 12.82
N GLY A 47 6.33 2.63 13.40
CA GLY A 47 5.74 3.78 12.73
C GLY A 47 4.31 4.06 13.19
N ASP A 48 3.73 5.14 12.67
CA ASP A 48 2.40 5.60 13.06
C ASP A 48 1.27 4.80 12.39
N PHE A 49 1.53 4.32 11.18
CA PHE A 49 0.58 3.57 10.35
C PHE A 49 1.24 2.37 9.69
N ALA A 50 0.46 1.32 9.48
CA ALA A 50 0.83 0.11 8.76
C ALA A 50 -0.26 -0.28 7.76
N THR A 51 0.13 -1.04 6.73
CA THR A 51 -0.81 -1.57 5.73
C THR A 51 -0.50 -3.01 5.37
N ASN A 52 -1.55 -3.79 5.09
CA ASN A 52 -1.43 -5.16 4.59
C ASN A 52 -1.41 -5.26 3.05
N ALA A 53 -1.40 -4.14 2.32
CA ALA A 53 -1.51 -4.07 0.86
C ALA A 53 -0.58 -5.04 0.13
N ALA A 54 0.68 -5.13 0.57
CA ALA A 54 1.66 -6.05 -0.01
C ALA A 54 1.30 -7.53 0.20
N MET A 55 0.74 -7.89 1.36
CA MET A 55 0.37 -9.27 1.69
C MET A 55 -0.86 -9.71 0.89
N VAL A 56 -1.89 -8.87 0.83
CA VAL A 56 -3.11 -9.17 0.04
C VAL A 56 -2.82 -9.13 -1.46
N GLY A 57 -1.91 -8.24 -1.88
CA GLY A 57 -1.43 -8.14 -3.26
C GLY A 57 -0.65 -9.36 -3.73
N ALA A 58 -0.05 -10.14 -2.82
CA ALA A 58 0.70 -11.33 -3.22
C ALA A 58 -0.15 -12.34 -3.99
N ARG A 59 -1.43 -12.48 -3.61
CA ARG A 59 -2.38 -13.33 -4.34
C ARG A 59 -2.80 -12.72 -5.68
N ALA A 60 -3.06 -11.41 -5.71
CA ALA A 60 -3.51 -10.71 -6.92
C ALA A 60 -2.41 -10.65 -7.99
N PHE A 61 -1.20 -10.27 -7.60
CA PHE A 61 -0.07 -10.08 -8.51
C PHE A 61 0.75 -11.37 -8.71
N GLY A 62 0.54 -12.41 -7.89
CA GLY A 62 1.33 -13.63 -7.93
C GLY A 62 2.83 -13.36 -7.73
N MET A 63 3.15 -12.48 -6.77
CA MET A 63 4.50 -12.00 -6.46
C MET A 63 4.77 -12.06 -4.96
N PRO A 64 6.04 -12.19 -4.52
CA PRO A 64 6.37 -12.14 -3.10
C PRO A 64 5.94 -10.81 -2.47
N PRO A 65 5.32 -10.79 -1.27
CA PRO A 65 4.88 -9.56 -0.60
C PRO A 65 5.97 -8.50 -0.51
N ARG A 66 7.21 -8.90 -0.23
CA ARG A 66 8.35 -7.98 -0.13
C ARG A 66 8.60 -7.19 -1.42
N LYS A 67 8.53 -7.85 -2.59
CA LYS A 67 8.69 -7.18 -3.89
C LYS A 67 7.56 -6.19 -4.16
N ILE A 68 6.34 -6.52 -3.72
CA ILE A 68 5.19 -5.64 -3.86
C ILE A 68 5.35 -4.42 -2.97
N ALA A 69 5.78 -4.62 -1.72
CA ALA A 69 6.07 -3.52 -0.79
C ALA A 69 7.16 -2.59 -1.35
N GLU A 70 8.26 -3.14 -1.88
CA GLU A 70 9.33 -2.38 -2.53
C GLU A 70 8.78 -1.57 -3.72
N ALA A 71 8.02 -2.19 -4.62
CA ALA A 71 7.43 -1.50 -5.78
C ALA A 71 6.47 -0.37 -5.39
N ILE A 72 5.68 -0.55 -4.32
CA ILE A 72 4.81 0.48 -3.76
C ILE A 72 5.65 1.62 -3.16
N CYS A 73 6.64 1.31 -2.31
CA CYS A 73 7.47 2.31 -1.64
C CYS A 73 8.25 3.19 -2.62
N GLU A 74 8.78 2.61 -3.70
CA GLU A 74 9.47 3.36 -4.77
C GLU A 74 8.57 4.38 -5.49
N ARG A 75 7.24 4.18 -5.43
CA ARG A 75 6.23 4.97 -6.16
C ARG A 75 5.30 5.73 -5.23
N LEU A 76 5.54 5.63 -3.92
CA LEU A 76 4.79 6.36 -2.93
C LEU A 76 5.30 7.80 -2.93
N ALA A 77 4.52 8.69 -3.54
CA ALA A 77 4.76 10.13 -3.43
C ALA A 77 4.26 10.59 -2.07
N LEU A 78 5.19 10.81 -1.13
CA LEU A 78 4.93 11.55 0.09
C LEU A 78 5.18 13.02 -0.24
N GLU A 79 4.11 13.78 -0.49
CA GLU A 79 4.15 15.25 -0.56
C GLU A 79 3.75 15.86 0.78
#